data_AF-A0A8C4QEV8-F1
#
_entry.id   AF-A0A8C4QEV8-F1
#
_cell.length_a   1.000
_cell.length_b   1.000
_cell.length_c   1.000
_cell.angle_alpha   90.00
_cell.angle_beta   90.00
_cell.angle_gamma   90.00
#
_symmetry.space_group_name_H-M   'P 1'
#
loop_
_entity.id
_entity.type
_entity.pdbx_description
1 polymer ?
#
loop_
_entity_poly.entity_id
_entity_poly.type
_entity_poly.pdbx_seq_one_letter_code
_entity_poly.pdbx_strand_id
1 'polypeptide(L)'
;MQVTDNDPLMKLPEKITRPLIKNFTEHQTDKFHIPQRRDQKDIILQLWEVTFNCSWVIDDASTPCTGEEDLQDVYSPFTDVSQLRVTYSTYLAIYVVVHALHDLQACKPMHGPFSNASCGTIKSLQPWQVLYYLRKVNFQSILGEAMSFDQNGDPPAVFQLINWQRNEENDVNGVVHFKKVGGYNSGASPGHVLQVDADHLVWAGGKRKAGFNNTAQLYD
;
A
#
# COMPACT_ATOMS: atom_id res chain seq x y z
N MET A 1 -6.81 -29.74 4.89
CA MET A 1 -7.61 -28.58 5.34
C MET A 1 -8.22 -27.97 4.10
N GLN A 2 -9.47 -28.34 3.79
CA GLN A 2 -10.19 -27.78 2.64
C GLN A 2 -10.61 -26.36 3.01
N VAL A 3 -10.14 -25.39 2.23
CA VAL A 3 -10.56 -24.00 2.33
C VAL A 3 -11.73 -23.84 1.37
N THR A 4 -12.93 -23.63 1.91
CA THR A 4 -14.14 -23.37 1.11
C THR A 4 -14.23 -21.87 0.83
N ASP A 5 -14.45 -21.51 -0.43
CA ASP A 5 -14.48 -20.15 -1.03
C ASP A 5 -15.55 -19.16 -0.49
N ASN A 6 -16.14 -19.40 0.70
CA ASN A 6 -17.24 -18.60 1.23
C ASN A 6 -16.89 -17.79 2.50
N ASP A 7 -15.61 -17.50 2.75
CA ASP A 7 -15.22 -16.60 3.83
C ASP A 7 -15.10 -15.14 3.30
N PRO A 8 -15.99 -14.21 3.69
CA PRO A 8 -15.93 -12.81 3.27
C PRO A 8 -14.70 -12.06 3.82
N LEU A 9 -13.83 -12.72 4.58
CA LEU A 9 -12.56 -12.18 5.07
C LEU A 9 -11.37 -12.39 4.14
N MET A 10 -11.54 -13.06 3.00
CA MET A 10 -10.49 -13.12 1.97
C MET A 10 -10.48 -11.84 1.13
N LYS A 11 -10.11 -10.74 1.77
CA LYS A 11 -9.59 -9.57 1.05
C LYS A 11 -8.39 -10.04 0.24
N LEU A 12 -8.31 -9.58 -1.01
CA LEU A 12 -7.16 -9.71 -1.90
C LEU A 12 -5.84 -9.66 -1.10
N PRO A 13 -4.80 -10.44 -1.44
CA PRO A 13 -3.53 -10.36 -0.73
C PRO A 13 -3.01 -8.92 -0.83
N GLU A 14 -3.26 -8.14 0.21
CA GLU A 14 -2.82 -6.75 0.29
C GLU A 14 -1.31 -6.76 0.37
N LYS A 15 -0.64 -5.91 -0.40
CA LYS A 15 0.82 -5.76 -0.38
C LYS A 15 1.27 -5.38 1.03
N ILE A 16 1.72 -6.35 1.83
CA ILE A 16 2.08 -6.14 3.24
C ILE A 16 3.48 -5.55 3.39
N THR A 17 3.96 -4.74 2.45
CA THR A 17 5.19 -3.99 2.71
C THR A 17 4.85 -2.92 3.77
N ARG A 18 5.75 -2.66 4.73
CA ARG A 18 5.73 -1.45 5.57
C ARG A 18 6.72 -0.43 5.00
N PRO A 19 6.37 0.24 3.92
CA PRO A 19 7.25 1.16 3.21
C PRO A 19 7.28 2.49 3.96
N LEU A 20 8.48 2.94 4.33
CA LEU A 20 8.64 4.32 4.80
C LEU A 20 8.72 5.23 3.57
N ILE A 21 7.64 5.96 3.31
CA ILE A 21 7.70 7.08 2.37
C ILE A 21 8.30 8.24 3.16
N LYS A 22 9.52 8.65 2.80
CA LYS A 22 10.24 9.72 3.51
C LYS A 22 9.37 10.98 3.56
N ASN A 23 9.30 11.60 4.73
CA ASN A 23 8.59 12.84 5.02
C ASN A 23 7.09 12.79 4.74
N PHE A 24 6.48 11.60 4.62
CA PHE A 24 5.04 11.48 4.40
C PHE A 24 4.24 11.99 5.59
N THR A 25 4.67 11.67 6.82
CA THR A 25 4.04 12.16 8.05
C THR A 25 4.08 13.68 8.14
N GLU A 26 5.27 14.28 7.97
CA GLU A 26 5.46 15.74 7.94
C GLU A 26 4.57 16.40 6.87
N HIS A 27 4.41 15.77 5.71
CA HIS A 27 3.53 16.30 4.66
C HIS A 27 2.04 16.23 5.05
N GLN A 28 1.62 15.18 5.76
CA GLN A 28 0.23 15.05 6.21
C GLN A 28 -0.12 15.99 7.36
N THR A 29 0.83 16.31 8.24
CA THR A 29 0.58 17.17 9.42
C THR A 29 0.89 18.63 9.12
N ASP A 30 2.08 18.94 8.62
CA ASP A 30 2.60 20.31 8.58
C ASP A 30 2.14 21.08 7.33
N LYS A 31 1.70 20.34 6.30
CA LYS A 31 1.28 20.91 5.01
C LYS A 31 -0.18 20.62 4.69
N PHE A 32 -0.96 20.22 5.69
CA PHE A 32 -2.38 20.01 5.52
C PHE A 32 -3.07 21.34 5.18
N HIS A 33 -3.68 21.43 4.00
CA HIS A 33 -4.32 22.65 3.55
C HIS A 33 -5.83 22.58 3.76
N ILE A 34 -6.35 23.43 4.64
CA ILE A 34 -7.80 23.61 4.81
C ILE A 34 -8.32 24.53 3.71
N PRO A 35 -9.33 24.10 2.92
CA PRO A 35 -9.92 24.91 1.88
C PRO A 35 -10.46 26.24 2.40
N GLN A 36 -10.14 27.33 1.70
CA GLN A 36 -10.67 28.66 2.03
C GLN A 36 -12.17 28.77 1.79
N ARG A 37 -12.71 28.03 0.79
CA ARG A 37 -14.14 27.95 0.55
C ARG A 37 -14.74 26.82 1.38
N ARG A 38 -15.70 27.18 2.23
CA ARG A 38 -16.45 26.24 3.05
C ARG A 38 -17.63 25.65 2.29
N ASP A 39 -17.33 24.80 1.31
CA ASP A 39 -18.34 23.93 0.69
C ASP A 39 -18.45 22.65 1.53
N GLN A 40 -19.63 22.40 2.10
CA GLN A 40 -19.87 21.26 3.00
C GLN A 40 -19.62 19.89 2.35
N LYS A 41 -19.53 19.84 1.00
CA LYS A 41 -19.17 18.62 0.26
C LYS A 41 -17.66 18.40 0.14
N ASP A 42 -16.85 19.31 0.64
CA ASP A 42 -15.40 19.16 0.63
C ASP A 42 -14.97 18.09 1.64
N ILE A 43 -14.32 17.04 1.14
CA ILE A 43 -13.85 15.91 1.94
C ILE A 43 -12.83 16.34 3.01
N ILE A 44 -12.07 17.40 2.76
CA ILE A 44 -11.08 17.92 3.72
C ILE A 44 -11.80 18.55 4.92
N LEU A 45 -12.88 19.27 4.68
CA LEU A 45 -13.68 19.88 5.75
C LEU A 45 -14.38 18.82 6.59
N GLN A 46 -14.94 17.79 5.95
CA GLN A 46 -15.56 16.66 6.66
C GLN A 46 -14.54 15.87 7.48
N LEU A 47 -13.34 15.63 6.94
CA LEU A 47 -12.25 14.98 7.69
C LEU A 47 -11.90 15.78 8.95
N TRP A 48 -11.83 17.11 8.83
CA TRP A 48 -11.54 18.01 9.95
C TRP A 48 -12.61 17.94 11.04
N GLU A 49 -13.89 18.06 10.66
CA GLU A 49 -15.04 17.97 11.59
C GLU A 49 -15.04 16.64 12.35
N VAL A 50 -14.82 15.53 11.64
CA VAL A 50 -14.77 14.19 12.26
C VAL A 50 -13.56 14.02 13.16
N THR A 51 -12.40 14.56 12.78
CA THR A 51 -11.15 14.39 13.55
C THR A 51 -11.19 15.18 14.85
N PHE A 52 -11.65 16.43 14.80
CA PHE A 52 -11.66 17.33 15.97
C PHE A 52 -13.01 17.37 16.69
N ASN A 53 -14.01 16.63 16.21
CA ASN A 53 -15.38 16.64 16.72
C ASN A 53 -15.94 18.08 16.82
N CYS A 54 -15.76 18.85 15.75
CA CYS A 54 -16.20 20.23 15.60
C CYS A 54 -17.08 20.38 14.35
N SER A 55 -17.68 21.56 14.16
CA SER A 55 -18.52 21.87 12.99
C SER A 55 -18.09 23.17 12.30
N TRP A 56 -18.07 23.19 10.96
CA TRP A 56 -17.89 24.41 10.18
C TRP A 56 -19.17 25.25 10.09
N VAL A 57 -20.33 24.61 10.31
CA VAL A 57 -21.64 25.27 10.41
C VAL A 57 -21.94 25.53 11.88
N ILE A 58 -22.19 26.79 12.22
CA ILE A 58 -22.52 27.18 13.59
C ILE A 58 -23.98 26.78 13.86
N ASP A 59 -24.16 25.75 14.68
CA ASP A 59 -25.44 25.41 15.31
C ASP A 59 -25.28 25.51 16.84
N ASP A 60 -26.36 25.83 17.57
CA ASP A 60 -26.33 26.20 18.99
C ASP A 60 -25.76 25.11 19.92
N ALA A 61 -25.61 23.87 19.43
CA ALA A 61 -25.13 22.71 20.17
C ALA A 61 -23.71 22.23 19.77
N SER A 62 -23.08 22.79 18.72
CA SER A 62 -21.81 22.27 18.18
C SER A 62 -20.63 23.21 18.46
N THR A 63 -19.47 22.64 18.80
CA THR A 63 -18.23 23.40 18.91
C THR A 63 -17.76 23.82 17.51
N PRO A 64 -17.53 25.12 17.24
CA PRO A 64 -17.09 25.58 15.93
C PRO A 64 -15.64 25.18 15.66
N CYS A 65 -15.36 24.70 14.44
CA CYS A 65 -13.98 24.49 13.98
C CYS A 65 -13.28 25.83 13.73
N THR A 66 -12.04 25.96 14.18
CA THR A 66 -11.22 27.17 13.97
C THR A 66 -10.40 27.06 12.68
N GLY A 67 -9.96 25.84 12.34
CA GLY A 67 -8.99 25.56 11.29
C GLY A 67 -7.54 25.75 11.72
N GLU A 68 -7.31 25.96 13.02
CA GLU A 68 -5.98 26.07 13.64
C GLU A 68 -5.68 24.88 14.56
N GLU A 69 -6.59 23.90 14.64
CA GLU A 69 -6.37 22.67 15.41
C GLU A 69 -5.19 21.85 14.84
N ASP A 70 -4.45 21.16 15.71
CA ASP A 70 -3.27 20.38 15.30
C ASP A 70 -3.60 18.89 15.18
N LEU A 71 -3.34 18.32 14.00
CA LEU A 71 -3.51 16.88 13.73
C LEU A 71 -2.55 16.00 14.55
N GLN A 72 -1.50 16.57 15.15
CA GLN A 72 -0.59 15.87 16.06
C GLN A 72 -1.19 15.66 17.46
N ASP A 73 -2.18 16.48 17.85
CA ASP A 73 -2.79 16.42 19.18
C ASP A 73 -3.88 15.33 19.30
N VAL A 74 -4.32 14.78 18.17
CA VAL A 74 -5.42 13.81 18.10
C VAL A 74 -5.00 12.57 17.35
N TYR A 75 -5.35 11.39 17.88
CA TYR A 75 -5.23 10.15 17.12
C TYR A 75 -6.23 10.13 15.96
N SER A 76 -5.73 10.00 14.74
CA SER A 76 -6.55 9.81 13.55
C SER A 76 -5.97 8.69 12.68
N PRO A 77 -6.81 7.76 12.17
CA PRO A 77 -6.37 6.79 11.16
C PRO A 77 -5.77 7.45 9.90
N PHE A 78 -6.06 8.74 9.67
CA PHE A 78 -5.47 9.52 8.59
C PHE A 78 -3.98 9.80 8.79
N THR A 79 -3.57 10.13 10.03
CA THR A 79 -2.18 10.43 10.41
C THR A 79 -1.42 9.20 10.91
N ASP A 80 -2.10 8.07 11.15
CA ASP A 80 -1.46 6.80 11.50
C ASP A 80 -0.65 6.22 10.33
N VAL A 81 0.65 6.49 10.36
CA VAL A 81 1.63 5.96 9.40
C VAL A 81 2.22 4.61 9.78
N SER A 82 1.69 3.93 10.80
CA SER A 82 2.20 2.61 11.22
C SER A 82 2.08 1.53 10.12
N GLN A 83 1.14 1.71 9.19
CA GLN A 83 0.87 0.79 8.08
C GLN A 83 0.51 1.51 6.76
N LEU A 84 1.51 1.95 6.00
CA LEU A 84 1.31 2.65 4.71
C LEU A 84 1.05 1.75 3.47
N ARG A 85 0.33 0.63 3.62
CA ARG A 85 0.18 -0.38 2.54
C ARG A 85 -0.55 0.16 1.31
N VAL A 86 -1.75 0.69 1.52
CA VAL A 86 -2.59 1.25 0.45
C VAL A 86 -1.95 2.53 -0.07
N THR A 87 -1.49 3.40 0.84
CA THR A 87 -0.77 4.65 0.51
C THR A 87 0.41 4.40 -0.42
N TYR A 88 1.22 3.37 -0.15
CA TYR A 88 2.35 3.03 -1.00
C TYR A 88 1.96 2.43 -2.34
N SER A 89 0.87 1.66 -2.38
CA SER A 89 0.32 1.17 -3.64
C SER A 89 -0.13 2.34 -4.53
N THR A 90 -0.76 3.36 -3.94
CA THR A 90 -1.11 4.62 -4.61
C THR A 90 0.13 5.40 -5.05
N TYR A 91 1.16 5.50 -4.19
CA TYR A 91 2.44 6.12 -4.53
C TYR A 91 3.08 5.44 -5.75
N LEU A 92 3.14 4.10 -5.76
CA LEU A 92 3.67 3.33 -6.89
C LEU A 92 2.84 3.54 -8.16
N ALA A 93 1.50 3.57 -8.06
CA ALA A 93 0.63 3.81 -9.21
C ALA A 93 0.89 5.18 -9.86
N ILE A 94 1.09 6.22 -9.03
CA ILE A 94 1.45 7.55 -9.54
C ILE A 94 2.82 7.51 -10.22
N TYR A 95 3.81 6.86 -9.61
CA TYR A 95 5.16 6.75 -10.20
C TYR A 95 5.15 5.99 -11.52
N VAL A 96 4.36 4.92 -11.63
CA VAL A 96 4.14 4.19 -12.88
C VAL A 96 3.65 5.13 -13.99
N VAL A 97 2.66 5.98 -13.70
CA VAL A 97 2.15 6.97 -14.66
C VAL A 97 3.22 8.01 -15.01
N VAL A 98 3.95 8.52 -14.01
CA VAL A 98 5.04 9.49 -14.23
C VAL A 98 6.12 8.90 -15.13
N HIS A 99 6.55 7.66 -14.90
CA HIS A 99 7.52 6.97 -15.74
C HIS A 99 7.00 6.76 -17.16
N ALA A 100 5.75 6.35 -17.34
CA ALA A 100 5.15 6.21 -18.66
C ALA A 100 5.09 7.53 -19.43
N LEU A 101 4.74 8.63 -18.76
CA LEU A 101 4.74 9.97 -19.35
C LEU A 101 6.16 10.47 -19.66
N HIS A 102 7.12 10.16 -18.79
CA HIS A 102 8.52 10.46 -19.01
C HIS A 102 9.06 9.77 -20.25
N ASP A 103 8.80 8.47 -20.43
CA ASP A 103 9.22 7.71 -21.61
C ASP A 103 8.54 8.22 -22.89
N LEU A 104 7.26 8.59 -22.79
CA LEU A 104 6.54 9.24 -23.89
C LEU A 104 7.22 10.55 -24.31
N GLN A 105 7.66 11.37 -23.35
CA GLN A 105 8.34 12.62 -23.61
C GLN A 105 9.79 12.44 -24.07
N ALA A 106 10.48 11.40 -23.60
CA ALA A 106 11.85 11.06 -23.99
C ALA A 106 11.94 10.41 -25.39
N CYS A 107 10.80 10.08 -25.99
CA CYS A 107 10.70 9.52 -27.32
C CYS A 107 11.40 10.39 -28.37
N LYS A 108 12.28 9.78 -29.17
CA LYS A 108 13.03 10.47 -30.24
C LYS A 108 12.24 10.43 -31.55
N PRO A 109 12.17 11.55 -32.30
CA PRO A 109 11.57 11.55 -33.63
C PRO A 109 12.13 10.44 -34.52
N MET A 110 11.27 9.85 -35.35
CA MET A 110 11.57 8.71 -36.24
C MET A 110 11.96 7.39 -35.53
N HIS A 111 11.90 7.35 -34.21
CA HIS A 111 12.15 6.14 -33.40
C HIS A 111 10.97 5.85 -32.47
N GLY A 112 9.83 6.51 -32.70
CA GLY A 112 8.66 6.38 -31.87
C GLY A 112 7.89 5.10 -32.16
N PRO A 113 7.08 4.64 -31.20
CA PRO A 113 6.37 3.37 -31.30
C PRO A 113 5.08 3.43 -32.14
N PHE A 114 4.70 4.61 -32.62
CA PHE A 114 3.44 4.84 -33.31
C PHE A 114 3.63 4.95 -34.83
N SER A 115 2.54 5.17 -35.56
CA SER A 115 2.55 5.25 -37.03
C SER A 115 3.62 6.21 -37.55
N ASN A 116 4.30 5.83 -38.63
CA ASN A 116 5.43 6.58 -39.21
C ASN A 116 6.57 6.85 -38.23
N ALA A 117 6.78 5.93 -37.27
CA ALA A 117 7.77 6.05 -36.19
C ALA A 117 7.63 7.37 -35.38
N SER A 118 6.38 7.80 -35.20
CA SER A 118 6.04 9.03 -34.50
C SER A 118 5.98 8.84 -32.98
N CYS A 119 6.21 9.94 -32.27
CA CYS A 119 6.09 10.05 -30.82
C CYS A 119 4.76 10.70 -30.44
N GLY A 120 4.23 10.33 -29.27
CA GLY A 120 3.15 11.07 -28.64
C GLY A 120 3.66 12.40 -28.08
N THR A 121 2.76 13.38 -27.91
CA THR A 121 3.09 14.65 -27.24
C THR A 121 2.12 14.86 -26.09
N ILE A 122 2.61 15.32 -24.94
CA ILE A 122 1.79 15.60 -23.75
C ILE A 122 0.62 16.57 -24.06
N LYS A 123 0.83 17.55 -24.94
CA LYS A 123 -0.19 18.54 -25.34
C LYS A 123 -1.38 17.95 -26.12
N SER A 124 -1.20 16.80 -26.77
CA SER A 124 -2.20 16.18 -27.66
C SER A 124 -2.29 14.68 -27.40
N LEU A 125 -2.23 14.32 -26.12
CA LEU A 125 -2.07 12.95 -25.64
C LEU A 125 -3.39 12.19 -25.73
N GLN A 126 -3.32 10.98 -26.28
CA GLN A 126 -4.45 10.05 -26.31
C GLN A 126 -4.26 8.95 -25.24
N PRO A 127 -5.32 8.52 -24.54
CA PRO A 127 -5.20 7.50 -23.47
C PRO A 127 -4.49 6.21 -23.91
N TRP A 128 -4.73 5.77 -25.16
CA TRP A 128 -4.09 4.55 -25.70
C TRP A 128 -2.57 4.70 -25.89
N GLN A 129 -2.07 5.91 -26.12
CA GLN A 129 -0.62 6.17 -26.20
C GLN A 129 0.03 6.01 -24.84
N VAL A 130 -0.64 6.46 -23.78
CA VAL A 130 -0.16 6.24 -22.39
C VAL A 130 -0.20 4.77 -22.04
N LEU A 131 -1.26 4.05 -22.41
CA LEU A 131 -1.36 2.61 -22.19
C LEU A 131 -0.17 1.85 -22.81
N TYR A 132 0.29 2.25 -23.99
CA TYR A 132 1.49 1.65 -24.60
C TYR A 132 2.73 1.80 -23.71
N TYR A 133 2.97 3.00 -23.17
CA TYR A 133 4.13 3.24 -22.30
C TYR A 133 3.96 2.61 -20.92
N LEU A 134 2.74 2.62 -20.35
CA LEU A 134 2.43 1.94 -19.08
C LEU A 134 2.82 0.46 -19.11
N ARG A 135 2.50 -0.24 -20.21
CA ARG A 135 2.87 -1.66 -20.41
C ARG A 135 4.38 -1.91 -20.50
N LYS A 136 5.17 -0.87 -20.73
CA LYS A 136 6.63 -0.94 -20.90
C LYS A 136 7.42 -0.35 -19.74
N VAL A 137 6.73 0.18 -18.73
CA VAL A 137 7.36 0.73 -17.54
C VAL A 137 8.26 -0.34 -16.92
N ASN A 138 9.51 0.04 -16.66
CA ASN A 138 10.47 -0.78 -15.96
C ASN A 138 11.38 0.14 -15.14
N PHE A 139 11.19 0.15 -13.82
CA PHE A 139 12.01 0.94 -12.90
C PHE A 139 12.16 0.22 -11.56
N GLN A 140 13.04 0.71 -10.70
CA GLN A 140 13.12 0.27 -9.31
C GLN A 140 12.47 1.31 -8.40
N SER A 141 11.62 0.85 -7.49
CA SER A 141 11.03 1.71 -6.47
C SER A 141 12.07 2.20 -5.47
N ILE A 142 11.70 3.16 -4.62
CA ILE A 142 12.54 3.65 -3.52
C ILE A 142 12.96 2.56 -2.52
N LEU A 143 12.33 1.38 -2.56
CA LEU A 143 12.65 0.22 -1.71
C LEU A 143 13.45 -0.86 -2.47
N GLY A 144 13.87 -0.57 -3.70
CA GLY A 144 14.58 -1.52 -4.56
C GLY A 144 13.68 -2.60 -5.17
N GLU A 145 12.34 -2.46 -5.09
CA GLU A 145 11.41 -3.38 -5.74
C GLU A 145 11.41 -3.11 -7.25
N ALA A 146 11.60 -4.15 -8.06
CA ALA A 146 11.40 -4.03 -9.51
C ALA A 146 9.91 -3.80 -9.80
N MET A 147 9.62 -2.75 -10.56
CA MET A 147 8.28 -2.37 -10.99
C MET A 147 8.19 -2.54 -12.49
N SER A 148 7.37 -3.50 -12.90
CA SER A 148 7.03 -3.81 -14.29
C SER A 148 5.61 -4.34 -14.34
N PHE A 149 5.11 -4.67 -15.54
CA PHE A 149 3.83 -5.36 -15.71
C PHE A 149 4.02 -6.62 -16.54
N ASP A 150 3.28 -7.67 -16.20
CA ASP A 150 3.23 -8.87 -17.02
C ASP A 150 2.32 -8.67 -18.26
N GLN A 151 2.11 -9.73 -19.03
CA GLN A 151 1.27 -9.71 -20.23
C GLN A 151 -0.21 -9.37 -19.95
N ASN A 152 -0.69 -9.60 -18.72
CA ASN A 152 -2.05 -9.30 -18.30
C ASN A 152 -2.18 -7.88 -17.73
N GLY A 153 -1.05 -7.21 -17.44
CA GLY A 153 -1.03 -5.91 -16.80
C GLY A 153 -0.93 -5.99 -15.28
N ASP A 154 -0.53 -7.14 -14.73
CA ASP A 154 -0.36 -7.32 -13.30
C ASP A 154 1.07 -6.92 -12.87
N PRO A 155 1.23 -6.14 -11.78
CA PRO A 155 2.54 -5.83 -11.24
C PRO A 155 3.13 -7.05 -10.50
N PRO A 156 4.46 -7.11 -10.29
CA PRO A 156 5.08 -8.12 -9.47
C PRO A 156 4.41 -8.25 -8.09
N ALA A 157 3.94 -9.46 -7.80
CA ALA A 157 3.42 -9.83 -6.50
C ALA A 157 4.56 -9.93 -5.49
N VAL A 158 4.64 -8.96 -4.58
CA VAL A 158 5.62 -8.88 -3.50
C VAL A 158 4.88 -8.71 -2.17
N PHE A 159 4.99 -9.69 -1.28
CA PHE A 159 4.30 -9.70 0.01
C PHE A 159 5.28 -9.89 1.16
N GLN A 160 4.98 -9.32 2.33
CA GLN A 160 5.64 -9.72 3.56
C GLN A 160 4.85 -10.85 4.21
N LEU A 161 5.56 -11.84 4.75
CA LEU A 161 4.94 -12.86 5.59
C LEU A 161 4.92 -12.34 7.02
N ILE A 162 3.72 -12.24 7.62
CA ILE A 162 3.52 -11.80 9.00
C ILE A 162 3.06 -12.98 9.84
N ASN A 163 3.64 -13.09 11.05
CA ASN A 163 3.18 -13.98 12.09
C ASN A 163 2.58 -13.16 13.25
N TRP A 164 1.42 -13.60 13.72
CA TRP A 164 0.67 -12.94 14.78
C TRP A 164 1.15 -13.52 16.10
N GLN A 165 1.83 -12.71 16.91
CA GLN A 165 2.50 -13.15 18.12
C GLN A 165 1.93 -12.41 19.32
N ARG A 166 1.64 -13.13 20.40
CA ARG A 166 1.40 -12.52 21.72
C ARG A 166 2.73 -12.52 22.46
N ASN A 167 3.06 -11.43 23.13
CA ASN A 167 4.33 -11.32 23.84
C ASN A 167 4.18 -11.86 25.26
N GLU A 168 4.40 -13.16 25.47
CA GLU A 168 4.11 -13.82 26.76
C GLU A 168 4.97 -13.31 27.94
N GLU A 169 6.13 -12.70 27.69
CA GLU A 169 7.06 -12.27 28.75
C GLU A 169 6.69 -10.93 29.41
N ASN A 170 6.03 -10.01 28.69
CA ASN A 170 5.83 -8.61 29.15
C ASN A 170 4.42 -8.04 28.92
N ASP A 171 3.47 -8.83 28.41
CA ASP A 171 2.17 -8.31 27.97
C ASP A 171 1.05 -8.54 29.00
N VAL A 172 0.73 -7.48 29.74
CA VAL A 172 -0.34 -7.45 30.75
C VAL A 172 -1.73 -7.39 30.11
N ASN A 173 -1.83 -7.09 28.80
CA ASN A 173 -3.11 -6.77 28.13
C ASN A 173 -3.50 -7.72 26.97
N GLY A 174 -2.66 -8.70 26.62
CA GLY A 174 -2.95 -9.69 25.59
C GLY A 174 -2.96 -9.14 24.15
N VAL A 175 -2.17 -8.10 23.90
CA VAL A 175 -2.04 -7.42 22.61
C VAL A 175 -1.37 -8.35 21.58
N VAL A 176 -1.93 -8.39 20.38
CA VAL A 176 -1.35 -9.14 19.25
C VAL A 176 -0.35 -8.24 18.51
N HIS A 177 0.89 -8.71 18.40
CA HIS A 177 1.94 -8.08 17.61
C HIS A 177 2.09 -8.76 16.25
N PHE A 178 2.14 -7.94 15.20
CA PHE A 178 2.36 -8.39 13.82
C PHE A 178 3.85 -8.37 13.50
N LYS A 179 4.53 -9.52 13.62
CA LYS A 179 5.96 -9.65 13.34
C LYS A 179 6.19 -10.15 11.91
N LYS A 180 7.06 -9.46 11.15
CA LYS A 180 7.53 -9.97 9.86
C LYS A 180 8.43 -11.19 10.08
N VAL A 181 8.13 -12.28 9.38
CA VAL A 181 8.84 -13.58 9.48
C VAL A 181 9.24 -14.12 8.10
N GLY A 182 9.25 -13.26 7.09
CA GLY A 182 9.56 -13.67 5.72
C GLY A 182 8.98 -12.75 4.66
N GLY A 183 8.96 -13.26 3.44
CA GLY A 183 8.36 -12.59 2.29
C GLY A 183 8.17 -13.50 1.09
N TYR A 184 7.31 -13.05 0.19
CA TYR A 184 7.06 -13.66 -1.10
C TYR A 184 7.43 -12.64 -2.19
N ASN A 185 8.17 -13.08 -3.21
CA ASN A 185 8.50 -12.26 -4.37
C ASN A 185 8.39 -13.11 -5.65
N SER A 186 7.33 -12.87 -6.42
CA SER A 186 7.07 -13.55 -7.70
C SER A 186 8.16 -13.34 -8.76
N GLY A 187 8.94 -12.26 -8.66
CA GLY A 187 10.06 -11.98 -9.56
C GLY A 187 11.39 -12.63 -9.17
N ALA A 188 11.44 -13.35 -8.04
CA ALA A 188 12.67 -14.02 -7.60
C ALA A 188 12.96 -15.30 -8.40
N SER A 189 14.21 -15.78 -8.34
CA SER A 189 14.59 -17.03 -8.98
C SER A 189 13.85 -18.23 -8.37
N PRO A 190 13.66 -19.33 -9.13
CA PRO A 190 13.06 -20.55 -8.60
C PRO A 190 13.74 -21.00 -7.30
N GLY A 191 12.94 -21.34 -6.30
CA GLY A 191 13.42 -21.67 -4.94
C GLY A 191 13.60 -20.48 -4.00
N HIS A 192 13.59 -19.24 -4.50
CA HIS A 192 13.72 -18.02 -3.68
C HIS A 192 12.44 -17.17 -3.64
N VAL A 193 11.38 -17.64 -4.31
CA VAL A 193 10.07 -16.97 -4.40
C VAL A 193 9.43 -16.80 -3.03
N LEU A 194 9.56 -17.80 -2.13
CA LEU A 194 9.10 -17.74 -0.75
C LEU A 194 10.31 -17.87 0.18
N GLN A 195 10.46 -16.91 1.08
CA GLN A 195 11.48 -16.94 2.12
C GLN A 195 10.80 -16.85 3.47
N VAL A 196 11.06 -17.84 4.33
CA VAL A 196 10.49 -17.92 5.68
C VAL A 196 11.63 -18.00 6.67
N ASP A 197 11.61 -17.08 7.63
CA ASP A 197 12.52 -17.06 8.77
C ASP A 197 11.89 -17.88 9.90
N ALA A 198 12.27 -19.16 9.95
CA ALA A 198 11.68 -20.13 10.88
C ALA A 198 12.03 -19.82 12.34
N ASP A 199 13.17 -19.20 12.62
CA ASP A 199 13.64 -18.90 13.97
C ASP A 199 12.73 -17.86 14.66
N HIS A 200 12.13 -16.98 13.86
CA HIS A 200 11.23 -15.95 14.35
C HIS A 200 9.76 -16.37 14.39
N LEU A 201 9.40 -17.56 13.91
CA LEU A 201 8.02 -18.08 13.97
C LEU A 201 7.61 -18.47 15.39
N VAL A 202 6.35 -18.17 15.71
CA VAL A 202 5.64 -18.64 16.90
C VAL A 202 4.35 -19.30 16.43
N TRP A 203 4.20 -20.56 16.80
CA TRP A 203 3.02 -21.38 16.57
C TRP A 203 2.05 -21.27 17.75
N ALA A 204 0.85 -21.83 17.59
CA ALA A 204 -0.19 -21.82 18.63
C ALA A 204 0.34 -22.30 19.99
N GLY A 205 -0.01 -21.55 21.05
CA GLY A 205 0.45 -21.81 22.42
C GLY A 205 1.94 -21.53 22.64
N GLY A 206 2.51 -20.53 21.97
CA GLY A 206 3.89 -20.09 22.17
C GLY A 206 4.97 -21.02 21.60
N LYS A 207 4.58 -22.06 20.85
CA LYS A 207 5.52 -23.11 20.40
C LYS A 207 6.46 -22.59 19.32
N ARG A 208 7.76 -22.92 19.43
CA ARG A 208 8.79 -22.58 18.41
C ARG A 208 8.98 -23.65 17.33
N LYS A 209 8.33 -24.80 17.48
CA LYS A 209 8.37 -25.90 16.52
C LYS A 209 6.98 -26.16 15.96
N ALA A 210 6.92 -26.40 14.66
CA ALA A 210 5.69 -26.78 13.99
C ALA A 210 5.18 -28.12 14.55
N GLY A 211 3.86 -28.24 14.71
CA GLY A 211 3.24 -29.51 15.03
C GLY A 211 3.32 -30.47 13.84
N PHE A 212 3.44 -31.77 14.09
CA PHE A 212 3.33 -32.78 13.05
C PHE A 212 1.88 -32.83 12.55
N ASN A 213 1.69 -32.57 11.25
CA ASN A 213 0.41 -32.76 10.57
C ASN A 213 0.66 -33.50 9.25
N ASN A 214 1.03 -34.77 9.36
CA ASN A 214 1.00 -35.69 8.23
C ASN A 214 -0.12 -36.70 8.49
N THR A 215 -1.20 -36.62 7.70
CA THR A 215 -2.10 -37.75 7.50
C THR A 215 -1.41 -38.75 6.56
N ALA A 216 -0.44 -39.48 7.10
CA ALA A 216 0.06 -40.70 6.50
C ALA A 216 -0.37 -41.87 7.39
N GLN A 217 -1.68 -42.16 7.41
CA GLN A 217 -2.13 -43.52 7.65
C GLN A 217 -1.88 -44.26 6.34
N LEU A 218 -0.73 -44.93 6.26
CA LEU A 218 -0.54 -46.03 5.33
C LEU A 218 -1.61 -47.07 5.71
N TYR A 219 -2.54 -47.33 4.80
CA TYR A 219 -3.38 -48.52 4.87
C TYR A 219 -2.46 -49.70 4.57
N ASP A 220 -2.22 -50.55 5.57
CA ASP A 220 -1.67 -51.90 5.40
C ASP A 220 -2.77 -52.84 4.86
#